data_AF-A0AAP0CHD3-F1
#
_entry.id   AF-A0AAP0CHD3-F1
#
_cell.length_a   1.000
_cell.length_b   1.000
_cell.length_c   1.000
_cell.angle_alpha   90.00
_cell.angle_beta   90.00
_cell.angle_gamma   90.00
#
_symmetry.space_group_name_H-M   'P 1'
#
loop_
_entity.id
_entity.type
_entity.pdbx_description
1 polymer ?
#
loop_
_entity_poly.entity_id
_entity_poly.type
_entity_poly.pdbx_seq_one_letter_code
_entity_poly.pdbx_strand_id
1 'polypeptide(L)'
;MKTVVSASSSSSSRSRWCPTPEQVMLLEGMYKEGLKTPTTTQIQQITARLSLYGKIQGKNVFYWFQNHKARDRQRIQKKLLAMHQLQPLYPTYNSFSHRHPLFPIQVINLATPFS
;
A
#
# COMPACT_ATOMS: atom_id res chain seq x y z
N MET A 1 39.25 20.05 -26.76
CA MET A 1 38.94 20.57 -25.40
C MET A 1 37.52 20.15 -25.04
N LYS A 2 37.33 19.27 -24.06
CA LYS A 2 36.00 18.87 -23.57
C LYS A 2 36.03 19.03 -22.05
N THR A 3 35.39 20.07 -21.54
CA THR A 3 35.19 20.30 -20.12
C THR A 3 34.21 19.26 -19.58
N VAL A 4 34.64 18.50 -18.59
CA VAL A 4 33.73 17.72 -17.73
C VAL A 4 33.48 18.55 -16.48
N VAL A 5 32.26 19.05 -16.36
CA VAL A 5 31.76 19.75 -15.18
C VAL A 5 31.48 18.75 -14.05
N SER A 6 31.90 19.13 -12.84
CA SER A 6 31.77 18.37 -11.60
C SER A 6 30.32 17.96 -11.29
N ALA A 7 30.10 16.67 -11.08
CA ALA A 7 28.93 16.18 -10.37
C ALA A 7 29.28 16.07 -8.88
N SER A 8 28.97 17.10 -8.09
CA SER A 8 28.87 16.95 -6.64
C SER A 8 27.59 16.22 -6.30
N SER A 9 27.60 14.88 -6.39
CA SER A 9 26.54 14.05 -5.83
C SER A 9 26.62 14.13 -4.30
N SER A 10 25.97 15.13 -3.72
CA SER A 10 25.67 15.15 -2.29
C SER A 10 24.67 14.03 -2.01
N SER A 11 25.19 12.82 -1.83
CA SER A 11 24.46 11.72 -1.22
C SER A 11 24.24 12.09 0.25
N SER A 12 23.33 13.03 0.50
CA SER A 12 22.82 13.34 1.82
C SER A 12 22.27 12.02 2.36
N SER A 13 23.00 11.44 3.31
CA SER A 13 22.65 10.21 4.00
C SER A 13 21.20 10.33 4.46
N ARG A 14 20.30 9.66 3.74
CA ARG A 14 18.86 9.71 3.97
C ARG A 14 18.59 8.84 5.20
N SER A 15 18.95 9.37 6.37
CA SER A 15 18.83 8.67 7.65
C SER A 15 17.38 8.21 7.79
N ARG A 16 17.22 6.88 7.93
CA ARG A 16 15.93 6.24 8.07
C ARG A 16 15.36 6.64 9.42
N TRP A 17 14.14 7.15 9.43
CA TRP A 17 13.49 7.54 10.67
C TRP A 17 13.18 6.30 11.51
N CYS A 18 13.72 6.28 12.74
CA CYS A 18 13.39 5.31 13.77
C CYS A 18 12.48 6.03 14.79
N PRO A 19 11.16 5.81 14.75
CA PRO A 19 10.24 6.50 15.66
C PRO A 19 10.46 6.05 17.10
N THR A 20 10.35 6.98 18.05
CA THR A 20 10.33 6.64 19.49
C THR A 20 8.98 6.03 19.89
N PRO A 21 8.92 5.24 20.98
CA PRO A 21 7.65 4.69 21.48
C PRO A 21 6.56 5.75 21.68
N GLU A 22 6.93 6.92 22.20
CA GLU A 22 6.03 8.04 22.45
C GLU A 22 5.46 8.60 21.14
N GLN A 23 6.31 8.72 20.11
CA GLN A 23 5.87 9.17 18.79
C GLN A 23 4.87 8.18 18.17
N VAL A 24 5.12 6.87 18.30
CA VAL A 24 4.21 5.84 17.81
C VAL A 24 2.88 5.92 18.56
N MET A 25 2.91 5.99 19.89
CA MET A 25 1.71 6.06 20.73
C MET A 25 0.80 7.23 20.35
N LEU A 26 1.36 8.43 20.15
CA LEU A 26 0.59 9.61 19.74
C LEU A 26 0.01 9.47 18.33
N LEU A 27 0.80 8.98 17.37
CA LEU A 27 0.33 8.75 15.99
C LEU A 27 -0.80 7.72 15.96
N GLU A 28 -0.68 6.63 16.71
CA GLU A 28 -1.72 5.62 16.84
C GLU A 28 -2.99 6.16 17.51
N GLY A 29 -2.85 6.97 18.57
CA GLY A 29 -3.98 7.62 19.24
C GLY A 29 -4.81 8.45 18.26
N MET A 30 -4.16 9.37 17.54
CA MET A 30 -4.84 10.20 16.52
C MET A 30 -5.49 9.35 15.42
N TYR A 31 -4.83 8.27 14.99
CA TYR A 31 -5.39 7.37 13.98
C TYR A 31 -6.64 6.64 14.49
N LYS A 32 -6.65 6.19 15.74
CA LYS A 32 -7.79 5.52 16.39
C LYS A 32 -8.97 6.47 16.59
N GLU A 33 -8.69 7.74 16.91
CA GLU A 33 -9.69 8.82 17.02
C GLU A 33 -10.33 9.21 15.67
N GLY A 34 -9.82 8.67 14.54
CA GLY A 34 -10.44 8.83 13.23
C GLY A 34 -9.67 9.72 12.26
N LEU A 35 -8.53 10.30 12.67
CA LEU A 35 -7.68 11.06 11.75
C LEU A 35 -6.96 10.10 10.79
N LYS A 36 -7.54 9.85 9.62
CA LYS A 36 -6.95 8.93 8.61
C LYS A 36 -6.17 9.64 7.51
N THR A 37 -6.58 10.86 7.17
CA THR A 37 -6.02 11.65 6.07
C THR A 37 -5.76 13.08 6.55
N PRO A 38 -4.67 13.29 7.29
CA PRO A 38 -4.36 14.62 7.79
C PRO A 38 -4.08 15.59 6.64
N THR A 39 -4.57 16.81 6.76
CA THR A 39 -4.25 17.91 5.85
C THR A 39 -2.80 18.36 6.00
N THR A 40 -2.29 19.17 5.06
CA THR A 40 -0.94 19.72 5.14
C THR A 40 -0.68 20.46 6.46
N THR A 41 -1.64 21.28 6.90
CA THR A 41 -1.55 22.02 8.18
C THR A 41 -1.52 21.07 9.36
N GLN A 42 -2.36 20.03 9.36
CA GLN A 42 -2.36 19.02 10.41
C GLN A 42 -1.04 18.24 10.45
N ILE A 43 -0.45 17.90 9.30
CA ILE A 43 0.87 17.26 9.22
C ILE A 43 1.93 18.14 9.88
N GLN A 44 1.92 19.45 9.63
CA GLN A 44 2.86 20.39 10.25
C GLN A 44 2.66 20.46 11.78
N GLN A 45 1.42 20.58 12.26
CA GLN A 45 1.09 20.61 13.68
C GLN A 45 1.50 19.32 14.40
N ILE A 46 1.19 18.17 13.79
CA ILE A 46 1.59 16.85 14.31
C ILE A 46 3.11 16.74 14.36
N THR A 47 3.81 17.17 13.30
CA THR A 47 5.28 17.14 13.27
C THR A 47 5.88 17.99 14.37
N ALA A 48 5.36 19.20 14.59
CA ALA A 48 5.82 20.07 15.66
C ALA A 48 5.61 19.42 17.04
N ARG A 49 4.42 18.86 17.30
CA ARG A 49 4.14 18.15 18.56
C ARG A 49 5.06 16.94 18.77
N LEU A 50 5.28 16.14 17.73
CA LEU A 50 6.11 14.93 17.81
C LEU A 50 7.61 15.22 17.92
N SER A 51 8.05 16.40 17.48
CA SER A 51 9.46 16.81 17.58
C SER A 51 9.95 16.96 19.03
N LEU A 52 9.03 17.15 19.98
CA LEU A 52 9.32 17.18 21.41
C LEU A 52 9.88 15.83 21.92
N TYR A 53 9.60 14.74 21.21
CA TYR A 53 9.97 13.37 21.59
C TYR A 53 11.10 12.79 20.72
N GLY A 54 11.68 13.59 19.83
CA GLY A 54 12.79 13.16 18.97
C GLY A 54 12.71 13.69 17.54
N LYS A 55 13.79 13.49 16.77
CA LYS A 55 13.90 14.00 15.40
C LYS A 55 12.82 13.40 14.49
N ILE A 56 12.04 14.27 13.85
CA ILE A 56 10.99 13.92 12.90
C ILE A 56 10.88 14.96 11.79
N GLN A 57 10.38 14.56 10.62
CA GLN A 57 10.09 15.44 9.49
C GLN A 57 8.65 15.21 9.02
N GLY A 58 8.03 16.22 8.39
CA GLY A 58 6.65 16.11 7.90
C GLY A 58 6.40 14.93 6.97
N LYS A 59 7.38 14.57 6.13
CA LYS A 59 7.30 13.38 5.27
C LYS A 59 7.14 12.08 6.06
N ASN A 60 7.72 11.99 7.26
CA ASN A 60 7.62 10.81 8.12
C ASN A 60 6.17 10.64 8.60
N VAL A 61 5.55 11.74 9.04
CA VAL A 61 4.14 11.76 9.45
C VAL A 61 3.24 11.39 8.28
N PHE A 62 3.42 12.05 7.13
CA PHE A 62 2.67 11.75 5.91
C PHE A 62 2.74 10.25 5.54
N TYR A 63 3.94 9.68 5.47
CA TYR A 63 4.12 8.27 5.13
C TYR A 63 3.62 7.33 6.23
N TRP A 64 3.68 7.72 7.51
CA TRP A 64 3.15 6.90 8.58
C TRP A 64 1.63 6.69 8.42
N PHE A 65 0.88 7.76 8.12
CA PHE A 65 -0.56 7.69 7.85
C PHE A 65 -0.87 6.92 6.57
N GLN A 66 -0.11 7.15 5.49
CA GLN A 66 -0.27 6.37 4.26
C GLN A 66 -0.01 4.87 4.47
N ASN A 67 1.07 4.52 5.19
CA ASN A 67 1.41 3.13 5.49
C ASN A 67 0.36 2.46 6.35
N HIS A 68 -0.22 3.17 7.33
CA HIS A 68 -1.29 2.61 8.16
C HIS A 68 -2.53 2.26 7.34
N LYS A 69 -2.96 3.15 6.45
CA LYS A 69 -4.06 2.87 5.52
C LYS A 69 -3.74 1.70 4.59
N ALA A 70 -2.51 1.64 4.06
CA ALA A 70 -2.09 0.55 3.19
C ALA A 70 -2.13 -0.80 3.93
N ARG A 71 -1.66 -0.85 5.18
CA ARG A 71 -1.72 -2.04 6.04
C ARG A 71 -3.15 -2.48 6.31
N ASP A 72 -4.07 -1.55 6.59
CA ASP A 72 -5.48 -1.87 6.82
C ASP A 72 -6.13 -2.47 5.57
N ARG A 73 -5.89 -1.86 4.40
CA ARG A 73 -6.33 -2.43 3.12
C ARG A 73 -5.76 -3.81 2.86
N GLN A 74 -4.45 -4.00 3.10
CA GLN A 74 -3.81 -5.31 2.93
C GLN A 74 -4.39 -6.36 3.88
N ARG A 75 -4.73 -6.00 5.13
CA ARG A 75 -5.39 -6.92 6.08
C ARG A 75 -6.76 -7.35 5.56
N ILE A 76 -7.56 -6.43 5.03
CA ILE A 76 -8.86 -6.75 4.43
C ILE A 76 -8.68 -7.67 3.22
N GLN A 77 -7.78 -7.33 2.30
CA GLN A 77 -7.49 -8.15 1.12
C GLN A 77 -7.06 -9.57 1.48
N LYS A 78 -6.15 -9.73 2.45
CA LYS A 78 -5.71 -11.04 2.94
C LYS A 78 -6.86 -11.85 3.55
N LYS A 79 -7.75 -11.21 4.32
CA LYS A 79 -8.93 -11.88 4.87
C LYS A 79 -9.88 -12.34 3.76
N LEU A 80 -10.14 -11.50 2.76
CA LEU A 80 -10.99 -11.86 1.62
C LEU A 80 -10.39 -13.03 0.82
N LEU A 81 -9.08 -13.00 0.54
CA LEU A 81 -8.39 -14.09 -0.15
C LEU A 81 -8.42 -15.40 0.65
N ALA A 82 -8.21 -15.32 1.97
CA ALA A 82 -8.31 -16.49 2.84
C ALA A 82 -9.75 -17.05 2.88
N MET A 83 -10.77 -16.19 2.94
CA MET A 83 -12.17 -16.62 2.86
C MET A 83 -12.49 -17.30 1.53
N HIS A 84 -11.96 -16.79 0.41
CA HIS A 84 -12.11 -17.42 -0.90
C HIS A 84 -11.41 -18.79 -0.97
N GLN A 85 -10.23 -18.94 -0.37
CA GLN A 85 -9.54 -20.25 -0.30
C GLN A 85 -10.26 -21.27 0.60
N LEU A 86 -11.04 -20.81 1.58
CA LEU A 86 -11.89 -21.67 2.41
C LEU A 86 -13.28 -21.94 1.80
N GLN A 87 -13.57 -21.47 0.58
CA GLN A 87 -14.65 -22.08 -0.21
C GLN A 87 -14.19 -23.51 -0.55
N PRO A 88 -14.77 -24.56 0.05
CA PRO A 88 -14.54 -25.91 -0.45
C PRO A 88 -15.01 -25.93 -1.91
N LEU A 89 -14.44 -26.81 -2.71
CA LEU A 89 -14.96 -27.17 -4.02
C LEU A 89 -16.47 -27.49 -3.93
N TYR A 90 -17.33 -26.50 -4.04
CA TYR A 90 -18.65 -26.71 -4.58
C TYR A 90 -18.45 -26.70 -6.09
N PRO A 91 -18.58 -27.85 -6.77
CA PRO A 91 -18.92 -27.77 -8.17
C PRO A 91 -20.22 -26.98 -8.22
N THR A 92 -20.28 -25.96 -9.07
CA THR A 92 -21.53 -25.25 -9.35
C THR A 92 -22.44 -26.28 -10.04
N TYR A 93 -23.13 -27.11 -9.26
CA TYR A 93 -24.07 -28.05 -9.82
C TYR A 93 -25.29 -27.24 -10.25
N ASN A 94 -25.56 -27.33 -11.54
CA ASN A 94 -26.87 -27.18 -12.12
C ASN A 94 -27.47 -25.77 -12.15
N SER A 95 -27.08 -25.01 -13.16
CA SER A 95 -27.98 -24.05 -13.83
C SER A 95 -27.93 -24.26 -15.34
N PHE A 96 -28.01 -25.52 -15.78
CA PHE A 96 -28.26 -25.89 -17.17
C PHE A 96 -29.61 -26.62 -17.27
N SER A 97 -30.70 -25.88 -17.02
CA SER A 97 -32.03 -26.24 -17.53
C SER A 97 -32.74 -25.11 -18.27
N HIS A 98 -32.13 -23.93 -18.43
CA HIS A 98 -32.74 -22.85 -19.20
C HIS A 98 -31.80 -22.34 -20.30
N ARG A 99 -31.85 -23.09 -21.41
CA ARG A 99 -31.60 -22.72 -22.81
C ARG A 99 -30.81 -21.42 -23.07
N HIS A 100 -29.61 -21.54 -23.64
CA HIS A 100 -29.09 -20.53 -24.56
C HIS A 100 -28.40 -21.21 -25.76
N PRO A 101 -28.64 -20.74 -27.00
CA PRO A 101 -28.31 -21.45 -28.22
C PRO A 101 -26.82 -21.36 -28.61
N LEU A 102 -26.43 -22.35 -29.39
CA LEU A 102 -25.11 -22.74 -29.85
C LEU A 102 -24.37 -21.66 -30.65
N PHE A 103 -23.08 -21.48 -30.36
CA PHE A 103 -22.06 -21.22 -31.39
C PHE A 103 -20.87 -22.17 -31.19
N PRO A 104 -20.32 -22.78 -32.26
CA PRO A 104 -19.35 -23.87 -32.15
C PRO A 104 -17.89 -23.41 -32.08
N ILE A 105 -17.14 -24.09 -31.22
CA ILE A 105 -15.73 -24.55 -31.28
C ILE A 105 -14.81 -23.88 -32.32
N GLN A 106 -13.68 -23.31 -31.86
CA GLN A 106 -12.33 -23.72 -32.30
C GLN A 106 -11.32 -23.48 -31.18
N VAL A 107 -10.81 -24.56 -30.61
CA VAL A 107 -9.62 -24.58 -29.76
C VAL A 107 -8.44 -24.72 -30.71
N ILE A 108 -7.69 -23.65 -30.96
CA ILE A 108 -6.37 -23.76 -31.61
C ILE A 108 -5.34 -23.48 -30.53
N ASN A 109 -4.91 -24.58 -29.93
CA ASN A 109 -3.60 -24.72 -29.33
C ASN A 109 -2.58 -24.53 -30.46
N LEU A 110 -1.59 -23.64 -30.34
CA LEU A 110 -0.24 -23.84 -30.86
C LEU A 110 0.65 -22.71 -30.33
N ALA A 111 1.70 -23.11 -29.64
CA ALA A 111 2.84 -22.30 -29.27
C ALA A 111 3.41 -21.54 -30.48
N THR A 112 3.95 -20.34 -30.27
CA THR A 112 5.36 -20.01 -30.58
C THR A 112 5.73 -18.59 -30.10
N PRO A 113 7.05 -18.32 -29.90
CA PRO A 113 7.58 -17.19 -29.13
C PRO A 113 8.17 -16.06 -29.99
N PHE A 114 8.60 -14.97 -29.32
CA PHE A 114 9.64 -13.99 -29.67
C PHE A 114 9.79 -13.53 -31.15
N SER A 115 9.48 -12.26 -31.40
CA SER A 115 10.46 -11.17 -31.67
C SER A 115 9.76 -9.81 -31.63
#